data_AF-A0A2N1MJV4-F1
#
_entry.id   AF-A0A2N1MJV4-F1
#
_cell.length_a   1.000
_cell.length_b   1.000
_cell.length_c   1.000
_cell.angle_alpha   90.00
_cell.angle_beta   90.00
_cell.angle_gamma   90.00
#
_symmetry.space_group_name_H-M   'P 1'
#
loop_
_entity.id
_entity.type
_entity.pdbx_description
1 polymer ?
#
loop_
_entity_poly.entity_id
_entity_poly.type
_entity_poly.pdbx_seq_one_letter_code
_entity_poly.pdbx_strand_id
1 'polypeptide(L)'
;GIYVQIRNITFKERKKLKNHFVLGFVPFGGCFEEFIEPFISEMKILEKGKIMNIQGRTCLVIASLGDITADLPQGNDLVGVKRHGANKVCRTCNTAKDSLTLNDLDLPSVSRYHHQTDKQFEEIFAASTITERKKIATQYGLRLQPTILDQLRWERHLQSPHDIYHVTAGKVLRFLKITIDALSPEGKVEFISFWKSFEYPRRWQKLPNPISHIDSFMMSDCLRLAMMLPFILNRFLKTKHFKQSELDKLRVRTGVSRNNLAVKLWLRCWILMAKTMAIAFKHSFTEKDYIELQEYFENLPNLHVNYHLVQHARNYATLLNTSVETKEMVHKIFKNSVLRTNRKNIDLDLLKRYNTLFAMRYLFDGGIDS
;
A
#
# COMPACT_ATOMS: atom_id res chain seq x y z
N GLY A 1 1.54 9.64 11.63
CA GLY A 1 2.03 10.87 11.00
C GLY A 1 1.26 11.09 9.72
N ILE A 2 0.88 12.32 9.43
CA ILE A 2 0.12 12.70 8.24
C ILE A 2 0.99 13.62 7.41
N TYR A 3 1.05 13.31 6.11
CA TYR A 3 1.95 13.96 5.16
C TYR A 3 1.17 14.38 3.92
N VAL A 4 1.47 15.56 3.39
CA VAL A 4 0.92 16.10 2.15
C VAL A 4 2.02 16.19 1.10
N GLN A 5 1.64 15.94 -0.14
CA GLN A 5 2.52 16.12 -1.29
C GLN A 5 1.73 16.78 -2.41
N ILE A 6 2.32 17.79 -3.05
CA ILE A 6 1.78 18.38 -4.27
C ILE A 6 1.90 17.34 -5.39
N ARG A 7 0.79 17.06 -6.06
CA ARG A 7 0.73 16.01 -7.09
C ARG A 7 1.11 16.52 -8.48
N ASN A 8 0.82 17.77 -8.79
CA ASN A 8 1.10 18.41 -10.07
C ASN A 8 2.57 18.86 -10.23
N ILE A 9 3.50 17.95 -9.94
CA ILE A 9 4.95 18.10 -10.17
C ILE A 9 5.47 16.78 -10.76
N THR A 10 6.66 16.80 -11.38
CA THR A 10 7.21 15.58 -12.02
C THR A 10 7.42 14.45 -11.00
N PHE A 11 7.38 13.20 -11.47
CA PHE A 11 7.65 12.03 -10.60
C PHE A 11 9.01 12.12 -9.90
N LYS A 12 10.04 12.62 -10.59
CA LYS A 12 11.39 12.85 -10.02
C LYS A 12 11.33 13.83 -8.85
N GLU A 13 10.57 14.91 -8.97
CA GLU A 13 10.36 15.85 -7.88
C GLU A 13 9.53 15.22 -6.75
N ARG A 14 8.50 14.42 -7.05
CA ARG A 14 7.72 13.70 -6.03
C ARG A 14 8.58 12.73 -5.21
N LYS A 15 9.63 12.12 -5.76
CA LYS A 15 10.54 11.23 -4.98
C LYS A 15 11.46 11.98 -4.02
N LYS A 16 11.57 13.30 -4.11
CA LYS A 16 12.42 14.05 -3.18
C LYS A 16 11.71 14.19 -1.83
N LEU A 17 12.40 13.82 -0.75
CA LEU A 17 11.89 13.97 0.62
C LEU A 17 11.48 15.42 0.92
N LYS A 18 12.16 16.39 0.28
CA LYS A 18 11.84 17.82 0.34
C LYS A 18 10.43 18.21 -0.06
N ASN A 19 9.78 17.40 -0.89
CA ASN A 19 8.45 17.67 -1.45
C ASN A 19 7.37 16.85 -0.74
N HIS A 20 7.66 16.38 0.47
CA HIS A 20 6.72 15.76 1.39
C HIS A 20 6.62 16.64 2.64
N PHE A 21 5.46 17.25 2.81
CA PHE A 21 5.19 18.20 3.88
C PHE A 21 4.52 17.47 5.04
N VAL A 22 5.01 17.68 6.26
CA VAL A 22 4.40 17.11 7.46
C VAL A 22 3.24 18.00 7.90
N LEU A 23 2.02 17.46 7.94
CA LEU A 23 0.91 18.14 8.61
C LEU A 23 1.00 17.96 10.12
N GLY A 24 1.35 16.76 10.56
CA GLY A 24 1.58 16.48 11.98
C GLY A 24 1.47 15.01 12.33
N PHE A 25 1.35 14.74 13.62
CA PHE A 25 1.27 13.41 14.18
C PHE A 25 0.01 13.34 15.05
N VAL A 26 -0.84 12.37 14.78
CA VAL A 26 -1.97 12.07 15.66
C VAL A 26 -1.41 11.28 16.84
N PRO A 27 -1.53 11.79 18.08
CA PRO A 27 -1.01 11.11 19.26
C PRO A 27 -1.76 9.80 19.49
N PHE A 28 -1.18 8.92 20.30
CA PHE A 28 -1.88 7.71 20.72
C PHE A 28 -3.16 8.07 21.49
N GLY A 29 -4.30 7.52 21.07
CA GLY A 29 -5.62 7.88 21.60
C GLY A 29 -6.21 9.18 21.05
N GLY A 30 -5.50 9.88 20.17
CA GLY A 30 -6.00 11.07 19.49
C GLY A 30 -7.04 10.75 18.41
N CYS A 31 -7.94 11.71 18.17
CA CYS A 31 -8.98 11.64 17.14
C CYS A 31 -8.42 12.16 15.81
N PHE A 32 -8.51 11.36 14.73
CA PHE A 32 -8.05 11.79 13.40
C PHE A 32 -8.92 12.94 12.87
N GLU A 33 -10.22 12.85 13.12
CA GLU A 33 -11.23 13.79 12.66
C GLU A 33 -11.00 15.18 13.26
N GLU A 34 -10.76 15.27 14.58
CA GLU A 34 -10.39 16.53 15.26
C GLU A 34 -9.04 17.06 14.76
N PHE A 35 -8.06 16.18 14.58
CA PHE A 35 -6.72 16.58 14.12
C PHE A 35 -6.74 17.21 12.72
N ILE A 36 -7.52 16.64 11.79
CA ILE A 36 -7.49 17.05 10.38
C ILE A 36 -8.44 18.20 10.08
N GLU A 37 -9.37 18.53 10.97
CA GLU A 37 -10.40 19.57 10.78
C GLU A 37 -9.86 20.94 10.30
N PRO A 38 -8.76 21.49 10.85
CA PRO A 38 -8.20 22.75 10.35
C PRO A 38 -7.75 22.64 8.90
N PHE A 39 -7.11 21.53 8.53
CA PHE A 39 -6.68 21.28 7.16
C PHE A 39 -7.87 21.16 6.21
N ILE A 40 -8.95 20.47 6.61
CA ILE A 40 -10.19 20.38 5.82
C ILE A 40 -10.79 21.77 5.58
N SER A 41 -10.81 22.61 6.62
CA SER A 41 -11.33 23.98 6.54
C SER A 41 -10.55 24.83 5.54
N GLU A 42 -9.21 24.75 5.54
CA GLU A 42 -8.37 25.43 4.57
C GLU A 42 -8.54 24.88 3.14
N MET A 43 -8.63 23.56 2.99
CA MET A 43 -8.85 22.92 1.69
C MET A 43 -10.18 23.35 1.05
N LYS A 44 -11.25 23.52 1.83
CA LYS A 44 -12.54 24.06 1.31
C LYS A 44 -12.39 25.45 0.70
N ILE A 45 -11.49 26.28 1.24
CA ILE A 45 -11.19 27.61 0.67
C ILE A 45 -10.47 27.43 -0.66
N LEU A 46 -9.46 26.56 -0.72
CA LEU A 46 -8.71 26.29 -1.94
C LEU A 46 -9.57 25.64 -3.04
N GLU A 47 -10.55 24.80 -2.69
CA GLU A 47 -11.47 24.17 -3.66
C GLU A 47 -12.41 25.18 -4.34
N LYS A 48 -12.68 26.30 -3.66
CA LYS A 48 -13.44 27.45 -4.21
C LYS A 48 -12.55 28.43 -4.96
N GLY A 49 -11.24 28.33 -4.79
CA GLY A 49 -10.25 29.26 -5.31
C GLY A 49 -9.90 30.37 -4.30
N LYS A 50 -8.61 30.66 -4.17
CA LYS A 50 -8.06 31.72 -3.32
C LYS A 50 -7.06 32.56 -4.10
N ILE A 51 -7.20 33.89 -4.02
CA ILE A 51 -6.17 34.80 -4.53
C ILE A 51 -4.97 34.78 -3.58
N MET A 52 -3.78 34.50 -4.10
CA MET A 52 -2.54 34.41 -3.35
C MET A 52 -1.45 35.20 -4.07
N ASN A 53 -0.58 35.86 -3.30
CA ASN A 53 0.66 36.41 -3.84
C ASN A 53 1.72 35.31 -3.86
N ILE A 54 2.14 34.91 -5.06
CA ILE A 54 3.19 33.91 -5.28
C ILE A 54 4.35 34.62 -5.97
N GLN A 55 5.45 34.82 -5.25
CA GLN A 55 6.67 35.44 -5.78
C GLN A 55 6.42 36.80 -6.43
N GLY A 56 5.62 37.65 -5.78
CA GLY A 56 5.27 38.99 -6.27
C GLY A 56 4.15 39.02 -7.32
N ARG A 57 3.56 37.87 -7.65
CA ARG A 57 2.46 37.76 -8.63
C ARG A 57 1.16 37.37 -7.95
N THR A 58 0.11 38.13 -8.22
CA THR A 58 -1.26 37.77 -7.83
C THR A 58 -1.73 36.59 -8.67
N CYS A 59 -2.01 35.46 -8.03
CA CYS A 59 -2.45 34.23 -8.68
C CYS A 59 -3.76 33.73 -8.07
N LEU A 60 -4.68 33.26 -8.90
CA LEU A 60 -5.81 32.45 -8.45
C LEU A 60 -5.33 31.01 -8.25
N VAL A 61 -5.36 30.55 -7.00
CA VAL A 61 -4.96 29.19 -6.64
C VAL A 61 -6.22 28.38 -6.37
N ILE A 62 -6.39 27.30 -7.13
CA ILE A 62 -7.42 26.29 -6.91
C ILE A 62 -6.70 24.98 -6.62
N ALA A 63 -7.05 24.34 -5.51
CA ALA A 63 -6.51 23.03 -5.15
C ALA A 63 -7.60 22.17 -4.51
N SER A 64 -7.57 20.88 -4.81
CA SER A 64 -8.44 19.87 -4.21
C SER A 64 -7.60 18.67 -3.77
N LEU A 65 -8.24 17.79 -3.00
CA LEU A 65 -7.63 16.54 -2.60
C LEU A 65 -7.40 15.65 -3.83
N GLY A 66 -6.15 15.22 -4.06
CA GLY A 66 -5.79 14.40 -5.22
C GLY A 66 -6.03 12.90 -5.00
N ASP A 67 -5.34 12.32 -4.02
CA ASP A 67 -5.54 10.94 -3.57
C ASP A 67 -5.06 10.79 -2.13
N ILE A 68 -5.61 9.81 -1.43
CA ILE A 68 -5.18 9.43 -0.09
C ILE A 68 -4.61 8.03 -0.14
N THR A 69 -3.34 7.94 0.25
CA THR A 69 -2.65 6.67 0.43
C THR A 69 -2.49 6.41 1.93
N ALA A 70 -2.98 5.28 2.39
CA ALA A 70 -2.79 4.82 3.74
C ALA A 70 -2.56 3.29 3.73
N ASP A 71 -2.14 2.75 4.88
CA ASP A 71 -2.10 1.30 5.04
C ASP A 71 -3.50 0.69 4.84
N LEU A 72 -3.56 -0.64 4.67
CA LEU A 72 -4.81 -1.30 4.28
C LEU A 72 -5.97 -1.02 5.27
N PRO A 73 -5.80 -1.16 6.60
CA PRO A 73 -6.87 -0.87 7.55
C PRO A 73 -7.25 0.61 7.61
N GLN A 74 -6.28 1.53 7.68
CA GLN A 74 -6.57 2.95 7.78
C GLN A 74 -7.21 3.48 6.49
N GLY A 75 -6.82 2.96 5.32
CA GLY A 75 -7.46 3.31 4.05
C GLY A 75 -8.95 2.96 4.00
N ASN A 76 -9.38 1.91 4.70
CA ASN A 76 -10.82 1.61 4.83
C ASN A 76 -11.52 2.63 5.75
N ASP A 77 -10.89 2.98 6.87
CA ASP A 77 -11.44 3.93 7.83
C ASP A 77 -11.68 5.30 7.18
N LEU A 78 -10.75 5.73 6.33
CA LEU A 78 -10.76 7.01 5.61
C LEU A 78 -11.85 7.11 4.53
N VAL A 79 -12.46 6.01 4.12
CA VAL A 79 -13.58 6.01 3.15
C VAL A 79 -14.90 5.57 3.79
N GLY A 80 -14.93 5.44 5.11
CA GLY A 80 -16.12 5.00 5.83
C GLY A 80 -16.45 3.50 5.65
N VAL A 81 -15.49 2.68 5.24
CA VAL A 81 -15.66 1.23 5.08
C VAL A 81 -15.13 0.50 6.32
N LYS A 82 -15.83 -0.56 6.75
CA LYS A 82 -15.39 -1.38 7.88
C LYS A 82 -14.12 -2.17 7.55
N ARG A 83 -13.37 -2.53 8.59
CA ARG A 83 -12.14 -3.34 8.49
C ARG A 83 -12.45 -4.82 8.24
N HIS A 84 -11.43 -5.67 8.33
CA HIS A 84 -11.43 -7.12 8.02
C HIS A 84 -12.50 -8.00 8.70
N GLY A 85 -13.15 -7.50 9.75
CA GLY A 85 -14.25 -8.20 10.44
C GLY A 85 -15.60 -8.12 9.72
N ALA A 86 -15.77 -7.25 8.71
CA ALA A 86 -17.05 -7.07 8.03
C ALA A 86 -17.34 -8.11 6.94
N ASN A 87 -18.62 -8.18 6.53
CA ASN A 87 -19.06 -9.02 5.41
C ASN A 87 -18.57 -8.47 4.07
N LYS A 88 -18.42 -7.15 3.93
CA LYS A 88 -17.85 -6.48 2.76
C LYS A 88 -16.68 -5.63 3.22
N VAL A 89 -15.47 -6.08 2.95
CA VAL A 89 -14.23 -5.50 3.51
C VAL A 89 -13.44 -4.65 2.53
N CYS A 90 -13.75 -4.74 1.23
CA CYS A 90 -13.06 -3.98 0.21
C CYS A 90 -13.59 -2.54 0.16
N ARG A 91 -12.67 -1.57 0.10
CA ARG A 91 -13.02 -0.16 -0.08
C ARG A 91 -13.35 0.22 -1.52
N THR A 92 -13.02 -0.64 -2.48
CA THR A 92 -13.22 -0.38 -3.91
C THR A 92 -14.45 -1.12 -4.45
N CYS A 93 -14.87 -2.23 -3.83
CA CYS A 93 -16.03 -3.01 -4.27
C CYS A 93 -16.86 -3.59 -3.11
N ASN A 94 -18.04 -4.08 -3.48
CA ASN A 94 -19.07 -4.66 -2.63
C ASN A 94 -18.99 -6.19 -2.52
N THR A 95 -17.92 -6.82 -3.03
CA THR A 95 -17.72 -8.27 -2.96
C THR A 95 -17.77 -8.74 -1.51
N ALA A 96 -18.59 -9.76 -1.25
CA ALA A 96 -18.70 -10.38 0.06
C ALA A 96 -17.42 -11.16 0.41
N LYS A 97 -17.16 -11.30 1.71
CA LYS A 97 -15.91 -11.87 2.25
C LYS A 97 -15.66 -13.31 1.79
N ASP A 98 -16.71 -14.10 1.65
CA ASP A 98 -16.70 -15.47 1.13
C ASP A 98 -16.38 -15.55 -0.37
N SER A 99 -16.64 -14.47 -1.11
CA SER A 99 -16.51 -14.38 -2.56
C SER A 99 -15.23 -13.67 -3.02
N LEU A 100 -14.36 -13.24 -2.10
CA LEU A 100 -13.13 -12.50 -2.41
C LEU A 100 -12.11 -13.31 -3.23
N THR A 101 -12.28 -14.63 -3.29
CA THR A 101 -11.37 -15.57 -3.97
C THR A 101 -11.93 -16.13 -5.28
N LEU A 102 -13.07 -15.62 -5.75
CA LEU A 102 -13.62 -16.02 -7.05
C LEU A 102 -12.74 -15.49 -8.18
N ASN A 103 -12.53 -16.31 -9.21
CA ASN A 103 -11.63 -15.98 -10.32
C ASN A 103 -12.25 -14.98 -11.32
N ASP A 104 -13.58 -14.93 -11.43
CA ASP A 104 -14.30 -14.17 -12.47
C ASP A 104 -15.19 -13.07 -11.86
N LEU A 105 -14.57 -12.16 -11.11
CA LEU A 105 -15.27 -11.01 -10.55
C LEU A 105 -15.51 -9.94 -11.62
N ASP A 106 -16.77 -9.72 -11.98
CA ASP A 106 -17.17 -8.58 -12.81
C ASP A 106 -17.06 -7.27 -12.02
N LEU A 107 -15.89 -6.62 -12.12
CA LEU A 107 -15.55 -5.46 -11.31
C LEU A 107 -16.54 -4.30 -11.45
N PRO A 108 -16.99 -3.89 -12.64
CA PRO A 108 -18.01 -2.85 -12.79
C PRO A 108 -19.30 -3.11 -12.00
N SER A 109 -19.83 -4.34 -12.00
CA SER A 109 -21.09 -4.64 -11.30
C SER A 109 -20.93 -4.70 -9.79
N VAL A 110 -19.76 -5.12 -9.29
CA VAL A 110 -19.50 -5.17 -7.85
C VAL A 110 -18.86 -3.89 -7.31
N SER A 111 -18.48 -2.93 -8.13
CA SER A 111 -17.78 -1.71 -7.68
C SER A 111 -18.58 -0.90 -6.66
N ARG A 112 -17.88 -0.19 -5.79
CA ARG A 112 -18.47 0.84 -4.92
C ARG A 112 -18.42 2.16 -5.66
N TYR A 113 -19.58 2.77 -5.84
CA TYR A 113 -19.71 4.09 -6.43
C TYR A 113 -20.08 5.10 -5.34
N HIS A 114 -19.43 6.28 -5.34
CA HIS A 114 -19.64 7.30 -4.30
C HIS A 114 -21.10 7.60 -4.03
N HIS A 115 -21.88 7.88 -5.08
CA HIS A 115 -23.30 8.22 -4.97
C HIS A 115 -24.16 7.08 -4.39
N GLN A 116 -23.78 5.82 -4.61
CA GLN A 116 -24.49 4.69 -4.00
C GLN A 116 -24.17 4.60 -2.51
N THR A 117 -22.90 4.84 -2.15
CA THR A 117 -22.48 4.86 -0.76
C THR A 117 -23.07 6.05 0.00
N ASP A 118 -23.30 7.19 -0.64
CA ASP A 118 -24.05 8.31 -0.02
C ASP A 118 -25.47 7.89 0.36
N LYS A 119 -26.21 7.29 -0.58
CA LYS A 119 -27.55 6.75 -0.31
C LYS A 119 -27.56 5.71 0.81
N GLN A 120 -26.52 4.86 0.86
CA GLN A 120 -26.36 3.88 1.95
C GLN A 120 -26.13 4.57 3.30
N PHE A 121 -25.37 5.67 3.36
CA PHE A 121 -25.23 6.46 4.58
C PHE A 121 -26.53 7.17 4.98
N GLU A 122 -27.28 7.73 4.02
CA GLU A 122 -28.60 8.30 4.25
C GLU A 122 -29.56 7.27 4.87
N GLU A 123 -29.57 6.04 4.36
CA GLU A 123 -30.37 4.93 4.93
C GLU A 123 -29.94 4.59 6.36
N ILE A 124 -28.63 4.54 6.62
CA ILE A 124 -28.08 4.34 7.97
C ILE A 124 -28.53 5.47 8.91
N PHE A 125 -28.60 6.72 8.44
CA PHE A 125 -29.02 7.86 9.27
C PHE A 125 -30.52 7.91 9.50
N ALA A 126 -31.31 7.52 8.50
CA ALA A 126 -32.77 7.50 8.57
C ALA A 126 -33.30 6.45 9.58
N ALA A 127 -32.54 5.38 9.83
CA ALA A 127 -32.92 4.37 10.81
C ALA A 127 -33.05 4.93 12.23
N SER A 128 -34.14 4.56 12.91
CA SER A 128 -34.62 5.17 14.15
C SER A 128 -33.81 4.76 15.38
N THR A 129 -33.21 3.58 15.37
CA THR A 129 -32.47 3.05 16.52
C THR A 129 -31.01 2.73 16.18
N ILE A 130 -30.10 2.91 17.15
CA ILE A 130 -28.69 2.57 16.97
C ILE A 130 -28.47 1.10 16.55
N THR A 131 -29.33 0.20 17.01
CA THR A 131 -29.30 -1.22 16.66
C THR A 131 -29.60 -1.43 15.17
N GLU A 132 -30.62 -0.75 14.65
CA GLU A 132 -30.97 -0.78 13.24
C GLU A 132 -29.89 -0.15 12.37
N ARG A 133 -29.34 1.00 12.77
CA ARG A 133 -28.18 1.63 12.10
C ARG A 133 -27.01 0.66 11.99
N LYS A 134 -26.68 -0.03 13.09
CA LYS A 134 -25.60 -1.04 13.13
C LYS A 134 -25.89 -2.23 12.21
N LYS A 135 -27.15 -2.65 12.09
CA LYS A 135 -27.58 -3.74 11.19
C LYS A 135 -27.35 -3.35 9.73
N ILE A 136 -27.90 -2.21 9.31
CA ILE A 136 -27.77 -1.67 7.94
C ILE A 136 -26.29 -1.43 7.59
N ALA A 137 -25.55 -0.76 8.47
CA ALA A 137 -24.11 -0.54 8.28
C ALA A 137 -23.31 -1.84 8.17
N THR A 138 -23.74 -2.93 8.82
CA THR A 138 -23.08 -4.24 8.70
C THR A 138 -23.39 -4.92 7.37
N GLN A 139 -24.62 -4.80 6.88
CA GLN A 139 -25.03 -5.27 5.55
C GLN A 139 -24.22 -4.61 4.42
N TYR A 140 -23.99 -3.31 4.50
CA TYR A 140 -23.20 -2.57 3.51
C TYR A 140 -21.68 -2.64 3.73
N GLY A 141 -21.23 -3.10 4.90
CA GLY A 141 -19.83 -3.07 5.29
C GLY A 141 -19.31 -1.65 5.52
N LEU A 142 -20.19 -0.72 5.92
CA LEU A 142 -19.88 0.69 6.17
C LEU A 142 -19.79 0.98 7.67
N ARG A 143 -19.14 2.08 8.00
CA ARG A 143 -19.17 2.69 9.33
C ARG A 143 -20.54 3.36 9.56
N LEU A 144 -20.79 3.79 10.80
CA LEU A 144 -22.06 4.46 11.14
C LEU A 144 -22.13 5.90 10.64
N GLN A 145 -20.99 6.48 10.30
CA GLN A 145 -20.87 7.86 9.83
C GLN A 145 -19.89 7.91 8.66
N PRO A 146 -20.11 8.81 7.69
CA PRO A 146 -19.13 9.16 6.68
C PRO A 146 -17.95 9.85 7.35
N THR A 147 -16.90 10.08 6.56
CA THR A 147 -15.65 10.63 7.09
C THR A 147 -15.63 12.14 6.97
N ILE A 148 -14.80 12.82 7.76
CA ILE A 148 -14.60 14.28 7.64
C ILE A 148 -14.11 14.70 6.24
N LEU A 149 -13.50 13.77 5.50
CA LEU A 149 -13.06 13.99 4.12
C LEU A 149 -14.23 14.19 3.15
N ASP A 150 -15.42 13.64 3.45
CA ASP A 150 -16.63 13.83 2.63
C ASP A 150 -17.16 15.28 2.67
N GLN A 151 -16.52 16.15 3.45
CA GLN A 151 -16.76 17.60 3.38
C GLN A 151 -15.96 18.30 2.26
N LEU A 152 -15.05 17.60 1.59
CA LEU A 152 -14.25 18.06 0.46
C LEU A 152 -14.83 17.56 -0.88
N ARG A 153 -14.41 18.18 -1.98
CA ARG A 153 -14.71 17.70 -3.34
C ARG A 153 -13.81 16.51 -3.66
N TRP A 154 -14.24 15.32 -3.26
CA TRP A 154 -13.52 14.08 -3.52
C TRP A 154 -14.44 12.87 -3.79
N GLU A 155 -13.95 11.89 -4.55
CA GLU A 155 -14.59 10.60 -4.79
C GLU A 155 -13.88 9.54 -3.94
N ARG A 156 -14.53 9.16 -2.82
CA ARG A 156 -13.96 8.28 -1.80
C ARG A 156 -13.41 6.93 -2.28
N HIS A 157 -13.99 6.29 -3.30
CA HIS A 157 -13.57 4.96 -3.75
C HIS A 157 -12.51 5.02 -4.87
N LEU A 158 -12.49 6.09 -5.64
CA LEU A 158 -11.54 6.39 -6.70
C LEU A 158 -10.25 7.02 -6.15
N GLN A 159 -10.39 7.94 -5.20
CA GLN A 159 -9.32 8.73 -4.61
C GLN A 159 -8.68 8.09 -3.37
N SER A 160 -8.96 6.81 -3.11
CA SER A 160 -8.36 5.99 -2.04
C SER A 160 -7.71 4.69 -2.56
N PRO A 161 -6.80 4.77 -3.54
CA PRO A 161 -6.22 3.59 -4.19
C PRO A 161 -5.59 2.62 -3.19
N HIS A 162 -5.59 1.33 -3.52
CA HIS A 162 -4.80 0.36 -2.76
C HIS A 162 -3.30 0.63 -2.94
N ASP A 163 -2.56 0.66 -1.83
CA ASP A 163 -1.11 0.86 -1.92
C ASP A 163 -0.41 -0.42 -2.38
N ILE A 164 0.14 -0.34 -3.60
CA ILE A 164 0.89 -1.43 -4.21
C ILE A 164 2.13 -1.83 -3.42
N TYR A 165 2.76 -0.90 -2.70
CA TYR A 165 4.00 -1.14 -1.96
C TYR A 165 3.77 -2.10 -0.80
N HIS A 166 2.84 -1.78 0.10
CA HIS A 166 2.44 -2.64 1.21
C HIS A 166 1.87 -3.98 0.71
N VAL A 167 1.04 -3.94 -0.32
CA VAL A 167 0.39 -5.12 -0.90
C VAL A 167 1.42 -6.11 -1.45
N THR A 168 2.40 -5.66 -2.22
CA THR A 168 3.44 -6.54 -2.79
C THR A 168 4.42 -7.02 -1.73
N ALA A 169 4.91 -6.14 -0.86
CA ALA A 169 5.82 -6.51 0.21
C ALA A 169 5.23 -7.58 1.15
N GLY A 170 3.95 -7.45 1.51
CA GLY A 170 3.24 -8.43 2.33
C GLY A 170 3.14 -9.81 1.67
N LYS A 171 2.85 -9.86 0.35
CA LYS A 171 2.79 -11.11 -0.42
C LYS A 171 4.14 -11.79 -0.49
N VAL A 172 5.20 -11.03 -0.77
CA VAL A 172 6.55 -11.60 -0.87
C VAL A 172 6.99 -12.18 0.46
N LEU A 173 6.78 -11.45 1.55
CA LEU A 173 7.12 -11.95 2.88
C LEU A 173 6.34 -13.23 3.22
N ARG A 174 5.04 -13.25 2.91
CA ARG A 174 4.20 -14.44 3.12
C ARG A 174 4.68 -15.62 2.27
N PHE A 175 5.02 -15.38 1.00
CA PHE A 175 5.47 -16.44 0.11
C PHE A 175 6.88 -16.95 0.47
N LEU A 176 7.75 -16.08 0.98
CA LEU A 176 9.04 -16.46 1.55
C LEU A 176 8.87 -17.37 2.76
N LYS A 177 7.98 -17.03 3.69
CA LYS A 177 7.64 -17.88 4.85
C LYS A 177 7.20 -19.27 4.40
N ILE A 178 6.22 -19.32 3.49
CA ILE A 178 5.72 -20.59 2.93
C ILE A 178 6.83 -21.38 2.22
N THR A 179 7.72 -20.70 1.49
CA THR A 179 8.85 -21.35 0.81
C THR A 179 9.83 -21.96 1.81
N ILE A 180 10.24 -21.22 2.84
CA ILE A 180 11.18 -21.72 3.85
C ILE A 180 10.57 -22.88 4.66
N ASP A 181 9.27 -22.78 4.99
CA ASP A 181 8.56 -23.84 5.70
C ASP A 181 8.43 -25.12 4.87
N ALA A 182 8.36 -24.99 3.55
CA ALA A 182 8.27 -26.11 2.61
C ALA A 182 9.59 -26.85 2.38
N LEU A 183 10.73 -26.21 2.68
CA LEU A 183 12.05 -26.84 2.54
C LEU A 183 12.28 -27.92 3.61
N SER A 184 12.85 -29.04 3.16
CA SER A 184 13.47 -30.08 4.01
C SER A 184 14.69 -29.52 4.76
N PRO A 185 15.22 -30.19 5.80
CA PRO A 185 16.48 -29.81 6.42
C PRO A 185 17.62 -29.63 5.41
N GLU A 186 17.76 -30.56 4.46
CA GLU A 186 18.73 -30.51 3.37
C GLU A 186 18.48 -29.29 2.47
N GLY A 187 17.23 -29.05 2.11
CA GLY A 187 16.84 -27.89 1.31
C GLY A 187 17.12 -26.56 1.99
N LYS A 188 16.99 -26.47 3.32
CA LYS A 188 17.34 -25.27 4.10
C LYS A 188 18.85 -25.03 4.11
N VAL A 189 19.66 -26.08 4.26
CA VAL A 189 21.13 -25.99 4.19
C VAL A 189 21.58 -25.48 2.83
N GLU A 190 21.07 -26.08 1.75
CA GLU A 190 21.36 -25.66 0.38
C GLU A 190 20.90 -24.21 0.12
N PHE A 191 19.69 -23.85 0.54
CA PHE A 191 19.18 -22.49 0.42
C PHE A 191 20.13 -21.46 1.06
N ILE A 192 20.63 -21.74 2.27
CA ILE A 192 21.58 -20.84 2.96
C ILE A 192 22.94 -20.80 2.26
N SER A 193 23.42 -21.93 1.73
CA SER A 193 24.66 -21.97 0.96
C SER A 193 24.60 -21.06 -0.27
N PHE A 194 23.54 -21.18 -1.06
CA PHE A 194 23.31 -20.33 -2.23
C PHE A 194 22.97 -18.88 -1.86
N TRP A 195 22.25 -18.65 -0.78
CA TRP A 195 21.99 -17.30 -0.26
C TRP A 195 23.29 -16.57 0.11
N LYS A 196 24.22 -17.26 0.80
CA LYS A 196 25.50 -16.68 1.23
C LYS A 196 26.41 -16.34 0.05
N SER A 197 26.42 -17.20 -0.99
CA SER A 197 27.24 -17.05 -2.20
C SER A 197 26.59 -16.22 -3.31
N PHE A 198 25.33 -15.81 -3.14
CA PHE A 198 24.65 -14.97 -4.13
C PHE A 198 25.32 -13.58 -4.20
N GLU A 199 25.67 -13.17 -5.41
CA GLU A 199 26.25 -11.86 -5.69
C GLU A 199 25.16 -10.78 -5.71
N TYR A 200 25.31 -9.78 -4.86
CA TYR A 200 24.38 -8.66 -4.79
C TYR A 200 24.79 -7.57 -5.79
N PRO A 201 23.84 -6.79 -6.34
CA PRO A 201 24.16 -5.55 -7.02
C PRO A 201 25.06 -4.67 -6.14
N ARG A 202 26.11 -4.06 -6.71
CA ARG A 202 27.17 -3.33 -5.96
C ARG A 202 26.67 -2.32 -4.93
N ARG A 203 25.49 -1.71 -5.16
CA ARG A 203 24.90 -0.67 -4.30
C ARG A 203 23.99 -1.24 -3.19
N TRP A 204 23.79 -2.55 -3.16
CA TRP A 204 22.88 -3.18 -2.20
C TRP A 204 23.64 -3.68 -1.00
N GLN A 205 23.09 -3.39 0.19
CA GLN A 205 23.55 -4.03 1.42
C GLN A 205 23.09 -5.48 1.44
N LYS A 206 23.95 -6.36 1.94
CA LYS A 206 23.62 -7.77 2.11
C LYS A 206 22.48 -7.90 3.12
N LEU A 207 21.49 -8.70 2.76
CA LEU A 207 20.33 -8.94 3.60
C LEU A 207 20.65 -10.02 4.65
N PRO A 208 20.06 -9.94 5.86
CA PRO A 208 20.26 -10.95 6.89
C PRO A 208 19.75 -12.33 6.45
N ASN A 209 20.15 -13.37 7.19
CA ASN A 209 19.73 -14.74 6.90
C ASN A 209 18.18 -14.83 6.90
N PRO A 210 17.56 -15.22 5.77
CA PRO A 210 16.11 -15.24 5.63
C PRO A 210 15.40 -16.33 6.43
N ILE A 211 16.11 -17.38 6.88
CA ILE A 211 15.53 -18.40 7.77
C ILE A 211 15.49 -17.88 9.21
N SER A 212 16.59 -17.28 9.69
CA SER A 212 16.72 -16.88 11.10
C SER A 212 16.15 -15.50 11.41
N HIS A 213 16.10 -14.60 10.42
CA HIS A 213 15.70 -13.20 10.60
C HIS A 213 14.52 -12.81 9.72
N ILE A 214 13.63 -13.77 9.42
CA ILE A 214 12.51 -13.54 8.51
C ILE A 214 11.60 -12.38 8.95
N ASP A 215 11.40 -12.22 10.25
CA ASP A 215 10.56 -11.17 10.83
C ASP A 215 11.28 -9.82 10.97
N SER A 216 12.58 -9.77 10.65
CA SER A 216 13.37 -8.53 10.65
C SER A 216 13.35 -7.80 9.31
N PHE A 217 12.83 -8.42 8.25
CA PHE A 217 12.79 -7.79 6.93
C PHE A 217 11.82 -6.61 6.89
N MET A 218 12.32 -5.46 6.39
CA MET A 218 11.46 -4.34 6.06
C MET A 218 10.80 -4.56 4.70
N MET A 219 9.76 -3.78 4.38
CA MET A 219 9.07 -3.88 3.09
C MET A 219 10.01 -3.69 1.89
N SER A 220 10.99 -2.78 2.00
CA SER A 220 11.99 -2.58 0.95
C SER A 220 12.86 -3.83 0.75
N ASP A 221 13.13 -4.58 1.82
CA ASP A 221 13.88 -5.84 1.74
C ASP A 221 13.04 -6.91 1.05
N CYS A 222 11.72 -6.95 1.31
CA CYS A 222 10.80 -7.83 0.59
C CYS A 222 10.81 -7.58 -0.92
N LEU A 223 10.85 -6.32 -1.37
CA LEU A 223 10.96 -6.04 -2.80
C LEU A 223 12.27 -6.57 -3.41
N ARG A 224 13.39 -6.44 -2.69
CA ARG A 224 14.69 -7.00 -3.10
C ARG A 224 14.66 -8.53 -3.14
N LEU A 225 14.04 -9.15 -2.13
CA LEU A 225 13.87 -10.60 -2.05
C LEU A 225 13.12 -11.14 -3.26
N ALA A 226 12.05 -10.49 -3.70
CA ALA A 226 11.32 -10.90 -4.88
C ALA A 226 12.18 -10.92 -6.15
N MET A 227 13.11 -9.97 -6.29
CA MET A 227 14.04 -9.92 -7.41
C MET A 227 15.09 -11.03 -7.34
N MET A 228 15.55 -11.38 -6.14
CA MET A 228 16.68 -12.31 -5.95
C MET A 228 16.28 -13.78 -5.88
N LEU A 229 15.16 -14.08 -5.22
CA LEU A 229 14.76 -15.45 -4.91
C LEU A 229 14.58 -16.36 -6.13
N PRO A 230 14.03 -15.91 -7.28
CA PRO A 230 13.98 -16.76 -8.47
C PRO A 230 15.36 -17.29 -8.88
N PHE A 231 16.40 -16.44 -8.83
CA PHE A 231 17.76 -16.82 -9.19
C PHE A 231 18.39 -17.78 -8.17
N ILE A 232 18.18 -17.51 -6.88
CA ILE A 232 18.70 -18.35 -5.81
C ILE A 232 18.07 -19.74 -5.88
N LEU A 233 16.74 -19.81 -5.95
CA LEU A 233 16.01 -21.07 -6.00
C LEU A 233 16.34 -21.87 -7.27
N ASN A 234 16.47 -21.22 -8.43
CA ASN A 234 16.80 -21.91 -9.68
C ASN A 234 18.15 -22.65 -9.64
N ARG A 235 19.09 -22.25 -8.78
CA ARG A 235 20.43 -22.86 -8.69
C ARG A 235 20.44 -24.22 -8.01
N PHE A 236 19.54 -24.46 -7.05
CA PHE A 236 19.60 -25.68 -6.23
C PHE A 236 18.29 -26.45 -6.16
N LEU A 237 17.14 -25.80 -6.34
CA LEU A 237 15.85 -26.38 -5.95
C LEU A 237 15.53 -27.64 -6.77
N LYS A 238 15.38 -28.77 -6.07
CA LYS A 238 15.09 -30.11 -6.60
C LYS A 238 14.07 -30.78 -5.69
N THR A 239 13.45 -31.87 -6.14
CA THR A 239 12.44 -32.61 -5.36
C THR A 239 12.91 -32.98 -3.96
N LYS A 240 14.16 -33.47 -3.82
CA LYS A 240 14.76 -33.83 -2.53
C LYS A 240 14.89 -32.66 -1.53
N HIS A 241 14.80 -31.42 -2.00
CA HIS A 241 14.94 -30.23 -1.14
C HIS A 241 13.63 -29.81 -0.48
N PHE A 242 12.49 -30.40 -0.86
CA PHE A 242 11.20 -30.16 -0.22
C PHE A 242 10.82 -31.25 0.77
N LYS A 243 10.02 -30.90 1.76
CA LYS A 243 9.27 -31.87 2.55
C LYS A 243 8.24 -32.56 1.65
N GLN A 244 8.18 -33.88 1.69
CA GLN A 244 7.24 -34.66 0.87
C GLN A 244 5.77 -34.25 1.13
N SER A 245 5.41 -34.03 2.41
CA SER A 245 4.07 -33.58 2.79
C SER A 245 3.66 -32.25 2.17
N GLU A 246 4.60 -31.34 1.93
CA GLU A 246 4.32 -30.04 1.31
C GLU A 246 4.22 -30.15 -0.21
N LEU A 247 4.99 -31.05 -0.83
CA LEU A 247 4.82 -31.39 -2.25
C LEU A 247 3.45 -32.03 -2.50
N ASP A 248 3.00 -32.92 -1.63
CA ASP A 248 1.69 -33.56 -1.79
C ASP A 248 0.55 -32.54 -1.66
N LYS A 249 0.62 -31.62 -0.68
CA LYS A 249 -0.32 -30.49 -0.58
C LYS A 249 -0.33 -29.64 -1.84
N LEU A 250 0.83 -29.31 -2.40
CA LEU A 250 0.91 -28.52 -3.63
C LEU A 250 0.30 -29.28 -4.81
N ARG A 251 0.61 -30.57 -4.96
CA ARG A 251 0.08 -31.42 -6.04
C ARG A 251 -1.44 -31.50 -5.98
N VAL A 252 -2.01 -31.75 -4.81
CA VAL A 252 -3.46 -31.77 -4.61
C VAL A 252 -4.09 -30.43 -4.98
N ARG A 253 -3.51 -29.31 -4.55
CA ARG A 253 -4.04 -27.97 -4.84
C ARG A 253 -3.95 -27.55 -6.31
N THR A 254 -2.95 -28.07 -7.03
CA THR A 254 -2.63 -27.60 -8.40
C THR A 254 -2.98 -28.63 -9.48
N GLY A 255 -3.42 -29.83 -9.09
CA GLY A 255 -3.67 -30.94 -10.01
C GLY A 255 -2.40 -31.55 -10.64
N VAL A 256 -1.21 -31.17 -10.18
CA VAL A 256 0.05 -31.62 -10.80
C VAL A 256 0.38 -33.05 -10.38
N SER A 257 0.63 -33.92 -11.36
CA SER A 257 0.81 -35.36 -11.12
C SER A 257 2.16 -35.76 -10.54
N ARG A 258 3.26 -35.03 -10.83
CA ARG A 258 4.63 -35.40 -10.45
C ARG A 258 5.32 -34.36 -9.56
N ASN A 259 6.12 -34.83 -8.59
CA ASN A 259 6.87 -33.96 -7.68
C ASN A 259 7.84 -33.00 -8.39
N ASN A 260 8.47 -33.42 -9.49
CA ASN A 260 9.37 -32.55 -10.24
C ASN A 260 8.63 -31.38 -10.91
N LEU A 261 7.42 -31.61 -11.41
CA LEU A 261 6.55 -30.57 -11.97
C LEU A 261 6.05 -29.63 -10.86
N ALA A 262 5.74 -30.16 -9.68
CA ALA A 262 5.38 -29.36 -8.51
C ALA A 262 6.50 -28.38 -8.12
N VAL A 263 7.76 -28.84 -8.09
CA VAL A 263 8.93 -27.97 -7.85
C VAL A 263 9.10 -26.92 -8.94
N LYS A 264 8.96 -27.30 -10.22
CA LYS A 264 9.01 -26.34 -11.34
C LYS A 264 7.91 -25.28 -11.25
N LEU A 265 6.70 -25.67 -10.85
CA LEU A 265 5.59 -24.74 -10.62
C LEU A 265 5.89 -23.78 -9.47
N TRP A 266 6.48 -24.26 -8.37
CA TRP A 266 6.91 -23.41 -7.26
C TRP A 266 7.90 -22.34 -7.69
N LEU A 267 8.92 -22.74 -8.46
CA LEU A 267 9.88 -21.80 -9.04
C LEU A 267 9.19 -20.82 -10.00
N ARG A 268 8.26 -21.30 -10.83
CA ARG A 268 7.47 -20.46 -11.73
C ARG A 268 6.67 -19.41 -10.94
N CYS A 269 6.10 -19.74 -9.78
CA CYS A 269 5.42 -18.77 -8.92
C CYS A 269 6.35 -17.62 -8.47
N TRP A 270 7.60 -17.92 -8.11
CA TRP A 270 8.60 -16.89 -7.78
C TRP A 270 8.96 -16.04 -9.00
N ILE A 271 9.12 -16.65 -10.18
CA ILE A 271 9.39 -15.94 -11.44
C ILE A 271 8.22 -15.00 -11.77
N LEU A 272 6.99 -15.48 -11.65
CA LEU A 272 5.78 -14.67 -11.87
C LEU A 272 5.77 -13.50 -10.89
N MET A 273 5.94 -13.74 -9.58
CA MET A 273 6.04 -12.67 -8.58
C MET A 273 7.05 -11.58 -8.97
N ALA A 274 8.25 -11.97 -9.42
CA ALA A 274 9.28 -11.02 -9.83
C ALA A 274 8.88 -10.21 -11.08
N LYS A 275 8.31 -10.87 -12.12
CA LYS A 275 7.83 -10.20 -13.34
C LYS A 275 6.68 -9.24 -13.04
N THR A 276 5.72 -9.71 -12.25
CA THR A 276 4.58 -8.93 -11.80
C THR A 276 5.03 -7.66 -11.08
N MET A 277 6.02 -7.76 -10.19
CA MET A 277 6.57 -6.60 -9.50
C MET A 277 7.32 -5.66 -10.44
N ALA A 278 8.05 -6.18 -11.43
CA ALA A 278 8.69 -5.33 -12.43
C ALA A 278 7.68 -4.45 -13.18
N ILE A 279 6.51 -5.00 -13.53
CA ILE A 279 5.43 -4.26 -14.19
C ILE A 279 4.74 -3.31 -13.20
N ALA A 280 4.40 -3.80 -12.01
CA ALA A 280 3.71 -3.00 -11.00
C ALA A 280 4.50 -1.74 -10.59
N PHE A 281 5.83 -1.78 -10.66
CA PHE A 281 6.71 -0.65 -10.36
C PHE A 281 7.32 -0.01 -11.63
N LYS A 282 6.68 -0.17 -12.80
CA LYS A 282 7.11 0.47 -14.05
C LYS A 282 6.76 1.97 -14.06
N HIS A 283 7.64 2.80 -14.61
CA HIS A 283 7.49 4.27 -14.67
C HIS A 283 6.40 4.77 -15.64
N SER A 284 6.07 3.97 -16.65
CA SER A 284 5.09 4.30 -17.67
C SER A 284 4.45 3.02 -18.18
N PHE A 285 3.15 3.07 -18.45
CA PHE A 285 2.38 1.95 -18.95
C PHE A 285 2.00 2.21 -20.41
N THR A 286 2.07 1.15 -21.21
CA THR A 286 1.45 1.02 -22.53
C THR A 286 0.16 0.20 -22.38
N GLU A 287 -0.69 0.16 -23.41
CA GLU A 287 -1.87 -0.73 -23.41
C GLU A 287 -1.50 -2.19 -23.13
N LYS A 288 -0.38 -2.64 -23.68
CA LYS A 288 0.14 -3.99 -23.41
C LYS A 288 0.49 -4.18 -21.94
N ASP A 289 1.04 -3.16 -21.27
CA ASP A 289 1.38 -3.26 -19.84
C ASP A 289 0.12 -3.36 -18.97
N TYR A 290 -0.98 -2.70 -19.34
CA TYR A 290 -2.26 -2.84 -18.63
C TYR A 290 -2.82 -4.26 -18.76
N ILE A 291 -2.74 -4.86 -19.96
CA ILE A 291 -3.17 -6.24 -20.21
C ILE A 291 -2.27 -7.21 -19.44
N GLU A 292 -0.96 -7.06 -19.52
CA GLU A 292 0.00 -7.94 -18.86
C GLU A 292 -0.11 -7.83 -17.32
N LEU A 293 -0.41 -6.65 -16.79
CA LEU A 293 -0.72 -6.46 -15.37
C LEU A 293 -1.95 -7.28 -14.96
N GLN A 294 -2.97 -7.39 -15.81
CA GLN A 294 -4.17 -8.17 -15.54
C GLN A 294 -3.85 -9.67 -15.48
N GLU A 295 -3.19 -10.21 -16.51
CA GLU A 295 -2.90 -11.64 -16.66
C GLU A 295 -2.05 -12.21 -15.52
N TYR A 296 -1.06 -11.46 -15.02
CA TYR A 296 -0.18 -11.98 -13.97
C TYR A 296 -0.80 -11.97 -12.57
N PHE A 297 -1.93 -11.30 -12.40
CA PHE A 297 -2.54 -11.09 -11.09
C PHE A 297 -3.85 -11.86 -10.88
N GLU A 298 -4.33 -12.54 -11.93
CA GLU A 298 -5.38 -13.56 -11.84
C GLU A 298 -4.85 -14.80 -11.11
N ASN A 299 -5.65 -15.35 -10.18
CA ASN A 299 -5.41 -16.62 -9.45
C ASN A 299 -4.56 -16.63 -8.16
N LEU A 300 -4.68 -15.69 -7.19
CA LEU A 300 -4.32 -16.08 -5.81
C LEU A 300 -5.32 -15.70 -4.69
N PRO A 301 -5.56 -16.57 -3.69
CA PRO A 301 -6.70 -16.47 -2.76
C PRO A 301 -6.60 -15.40 -1.66
N ASN A 302 -5.45 -14.73 -1.51
CA ASN A 302 -5.28 -13.61 -0.55
C ASN A 302 -5.18 -12.25 -1.25
N LEU A 303 -5.63 -12.18 -2.51
CA LEU A 303 -5.26 -11.13 -3.45
C LEU A 303 -6.42 -10.33 -4.00
N HIS A 304 -7.54 -10.24 -3.31
CA HIS A 304 -8.67 -9.47 -3.84
C HIS A 304 -8.28 -8.05 -4.32
N VAL A 305 -7.31 -7.41 -3.65
CA VAL A 305 -6.73 -6.12 -4.06
C VAL A 305 -6.18 -6.11 -5.50
N ASN A 306 -5.70 -7.24 -6.01
CA ASN A 306 -5.18 -7.40 -7.37
C ASN A 306 -6.19 -7.01 -8.44
N TYR A 307 -7.44 -7.42 -8.27
CA TYR A 307 -8.48 -7.14 -9.25
C TYR A 307 -8.63 -5.62 -9.46
N HIS A 308 -8.33 -4.82 -8.43
CA HIS A 308 -8.41 -3.36 -8.50
C HIS A 308 -7.13 -2.69 -9.04
N LEU A 309 -6.00 -3.40 -9.13
CA LEU A 309 -4.71 -2.79 -9.49
C LEU A 309 -4.71 -2.24 -10.92
N VAL A 310 -5.32 -2.94 -11.88
CA VAL A 310 -5.41 -2.45 -13.27
C VAL A 310 -6.25 -1.17 -13.31
N GLN A 311 -7.38 -1.14 -12.60
CA GLN A 311 -8.21 0.07 -12.49
C GLN A 311 -7.45 1.22 -11.84
N HIS A 312 -6.73 0.96 -10.74
CA HIS A 312 -5.88 1.97 -10.10
C HIS A 312 -4.79 2.46 -11.05
N ALA A 313 -4.13 1.58 -11.79
CA ALA A 313 -3.13 1.97 -12.78
C ALA A 313 -3.72 2.85 -13.87
N ARG A 314 -4.94 2.57 -14.36
CA ARG A 314 -5.64 3.42 -15.34
C ARG A 314 -5.99 4.79 -14.76
N ASN A 315 -6.52 4.84 -13.55
CA ASN A 315 -6.90 6.10 -12.89
C ASN A 315 -5.70 7.02 -12.62
N TYR A 316 -4.54 6.44 -12.35
CA TYR A 316 -3.33 7.18 -11.94
C TYR A 316 -2.18 7.07 -12.95
N ALA A 317 -2.46 6.63 -14.18
CA ALA A 317 -1.50 6.25 -15.23
C ALA A 317 -0.55 5.07 -14.87
N THR A 318 -0.10 4.95 -13.62
CA THR A 318 0.73 3.84 -13.13
C THR A 318 0.46 3.58 -11.65
N LEU A 319 0.76 2.38 -11.16
CA LEU A 319 0.69 2.07 -9.72
C LEU A 319 1.78 2.79 -8.91
N LEU A 320 2.87 3.24 -9.55
CA LEU A 320 3.89 4.05 -8.89
C LEU A 320 3.37 5.39 -8.41
N ASN A 321 2.38 5.96 -9.10
CA ASN A 321 1.85 7.25 -8.72
C ASN A 321 1.08 7.19 -7.40
N THR A 322 0.60 6.04 -6.97
CA THR A 322 -0.10 5.86 -5.69
C THR A 322 0.74 5.10 -4.66
N SER A 323 1.99 4.79 -5.00
CA SER A 323 2.92 4.09 -4.12
C SER A 323 3.40 4.98 -2.97
N VAL A 324 3.58 4.37 -1.79
CA VAL A 324 4.03 5.05 -0.58
C VAL A 324 5.51 4.88 -0.25
N GLU A 325 6.33 4.30 -1.13
CA GLU A 325 7.76 4.02 -0.88
C GLU A 325 8.51 5.23 -0.29
N THR A 326 8.35 6.42 -0.88
CA THR A 326 9.04 7.63 -0.40
C THR A 326 8.45 8.14 0.92
N LYS A 327 7.13 7.98 1.12
CA LYS A 327 6.45 8.34 2.38
C LYS A 327 6.94 7.45 3.53
N GLU A 328 7.21 6.17 3.27
CA GLU A 328 7.84 5.26 4.24
C GLU A 328 9.26 5.69 4.62
N MET A 329 10.04 6.21 3.67
CA MET A 329 11.35 6.78 3.98
C MET A 329 11.24 8.01 4.90
N VAL A 330 10.31 8.92 4.62
CA VAL A 330 10.00 10.07 5.50
C VAL A 330 9.61 9.57 6.89
N HIS A 331 8.69 8.62 6.96
CA HIS A 331 8.23 8.04 8.21
C HIS A 331 9.35 7.38 9.02
N LYS A 332 10.27 6.66 8.35
CA LYS A 332 11.45 6.05 8.98
C LYS A 332 12.40 7.08 9.62
N ILE A 333 12.59 8.24 9.00
CA ILE A 333 13.39 9.34 9.57
C ILE A 333 12.78 9.79 10.92
N PHE A 334 11.46 9.94 10.97
CA PHE A 334 10.76 10.30 12.21
C PHE A 334 10.85 9.19 13.26
N LYS A 335 10.57 7.93 12.90
CA LYS A 335 10.71 6.78 13.82
C LYS A 335 12.10 6.70 14.47
N ASN A 336 13.16 6.85 13.68
CA ASN A 336 14.53 6.85 14.19
C ASN A 336 14.82 8.04 15.11
N SER A 337 14.11 9.16 14.92
CA SER A 337 14.26 10.36 15.73
C SER A 337 13.56 10.25 17.08
N VAL A 338 12.46 9.48 17.17
CA VAL A 338 11.74 9.22 18.44
C VAL A 338 12.66 8.62 19.50
N LEU A 339 13.60 7.75 19.10
CA LEU A 339 14.57 7.14 20.03
C LEU A 339 15.50 8.16 20.70
N ARG A 340 15.57 9.39 20.18
CA ARG A 340 16.43 10.47 20.64
C ARG A 340 15.66 11.59 21.37
N THR A 341 14.34 11.45 21.56
CA THR A 341 13.54 12.42 22.32
C THR A 341 13.45 12.03 23.79
N ASN A 342 13.07 12.98 24.66
CA ASN A 342 12.80 12.70 26.07
C ASN A 342 11.45 11.99 26.31
N ARG A 343 10.72 11.69 25.22
CA ARG A 343 9.41 11.02 25.17
C ARG A 343 8.27 11.73 25.93
N LYS A 344 8.47 12.94 26.45
CA LYS A 344 7.42 13.70 27.14
C LYS A 344 6.42 14.32 26.18
N ASN A 345 6.90 14.91 25.09
CA ASN A 345 6.06 15.49 24.05
C ASN A 345 6.65 15.20 22.67
N ILE A 346 6.53 13.94 22.26
CA ILE A 346 7.16 13.41 21.04
C ILE A 346 6.73 14.22 19.81
N ASP A 347 5.45 14.55 19.70
CA ASP A 347 4.91 15.23 18.52
C ASP A 347 5.50 16.64 18.39
N LEU A 348 5.55 17.40 19.50
CA LEU A 348 6.16 18.72 19.52
C LEU A 348 7.65 18.66 19.19
N ASP A 349 8.39 17.69 19.75
CA ASP A 349 9.83 17.54 19.49
C ASP A 349 10.10 17.22 18.01
N LEU A 350 9.31 16.31 17.42
CA LEU A 350 9.43 15.95 16.01
C LEU A 350 9.06 17.12 15.08
N LEU A 351 8.01 17.86 15.40
CA LEU A 351 7.58 19.04 14.64
C LEU A 351 8.60 20.18 14.72
N LYS A 352 9.14 20.48 15.91
CA LYS A 352 10.22 21.48 16.08
C LYS A 352 11.42 21.13 15.22
N ARG A 353 11.84 19.87 15.24
CA ARG A 353 12.95 19.39 14.40
C ARG A 353 12.64 19.53 12.91
N TYR A 354 11.45 19.11 12.48
CA TYR A 354 11.03 19.24 11.09
C TYR A 354 11.02 20.70 10.64
N ASN A 355 10.41 21.60 11.40
CA ASN A 355 10.34 23.03 11.10
C ASN A 355 11.73 23.67 11.02
N THR A 356 12.63 23.31 11.94
CA THR A 356 14.03 23.78 11.92
C THR A 356 14.74 23.36 10.63
N LEU A 357 14.64 22.07 10.27
CA LEU A 357 15.25 21.56 9.03
C LEU A 357 14.61 22.17 7.78
N PHE A 358 13.30 22.41 7.81
CA PHE A 358 12.57 23.04 6.73
C PHE A 358 13.03 24.50 6.53
N ALA A 359 13.13 25.28 7.61
CA ALA A 359 13.61 26.66 7.58
C ALA A 359 15.08 26.76 7.11
N MET A 360 15.98 25.95 7.68
CA MET A 360 17.38 25.88 7.23
C MET A 360 17.47 25.60 5.72
N ARG A 361 16.64 24.67 5.25
CA ARG A 361 16.60 24.34 3.83
C ARG A 361 16.06 25.47 2.97
N TYR A 362 15.03 26.20 3.41
CA TYR A 362 14.54 27.38 2.71
C TYR A 362 15.66 28.40 2.51
N LEU A 363 16.45 28.67 3.56
CA LEU A 363 17.62 29.55 3.48
C LEU A 363 18.69 29.04 2.50
N PHE A 364 19.03 27.74 2.56
CA PHE A 364 20.01 27.15 1.62
C PHE A 364 19.52 27.13 0.16
N ASP A 365 18.21 27.03 -0.07
CA ASP A 365 17.60 27.11 -1.40
C ASP A 365 17.51 28.58 -1.89
N GLY A 366 18.11 29.56 -1.17
CA GLY A 366 18.14 30.99 -1.53
C GLY A 366 16.89 31.76 -1.12
N GLY A 367 16.09 31.20 -0.22
CA GLY A 367 14.91 31.86 0.34
C GLY A 367 15.30 33.08 1.17
N ILE A 368 14.59 34.19 0.94
CA ILE A 368 14.70 35.42 1.71
C ILE A 368 13.36 35.60 2.42
N ASP A 369 13.36 35.94 3.70
CA ASP A 369 12.12 36.35 4.37
C ASP A 369 11.67 37.68 3.75
N SER A 370 10.50 37.66 3.12
CA SER A 370 9.86 38.83 2.51
C SER A 370 9.14 39.67 3.55
#